data_AF-A0A823A054-F1
#
_entry.id   AF-A0A823A054-F1
#
_cell.length_a   1.000
_cell.length_b   1.000
_cell.length_c   1.000
_cell.angle_alpha   90.00
_cell.angle_beta   90.00
_cell.angle_gamma   90.00
#
_symmetry.space_group_name_H-M   'P 1'
#
loop_
_entity.id
_entity.type
_entity.pdbx_description
1 polymer ?
#
loop_
_entity_poly.entity_id
_entity_poly.type
_entity_poly.pdbx_seq_one_letter_code
_entity_poly.pdbx_strand_id
1 'polypeptide(L)'
;MSMEIAKTQDTNFATRPSTTAAKKLLYGCNDLGFAPYSEYWRQMKKMSVLRLLSVKRVQSFRFIREQEVALLIEKISRACQLRNSINLIELLTILSNYLISRAAFSRKFEEEDDDSRRIGPLTMERTSQELDKLLDQVIRGHVSTIDDQRSKDQRDGEDFLDILLQAQKDSTLDIPITRDNIKAISLDMFIGGSDTTAITVEWSMTELVKNPKVMRKAHEVRRVVGKKSKFEEDDIPQMAYLKVVIKETLRLHPPAPFFIPRESIRAINVNGYHIPAKTNLHRCLGNSKSG
;
A
#
# COMPACT_ATOMS: atom_id res chain seq x y z
N MET A 1 21.05 15.27 -11.79
CA MET A 1 19.63 15.70 -11.85
C MET A 1 18.78 15.03 -10.77
N SER A 2 18.53 13.71 -10.78
CA SER A 2 17.63 13.08 -9.80
C SER A 2 18.07 13.23 -8.33
N MET A 3 19.37 13.12 -8.05
CA MET A 3 19.91 13.29 -6.69
C MET A 3 19.83 14.73 -6.19
N GLU A 4 20.11 15.71 -7.06
CA GLU A 4 20.03 17.14 -6.72
C GLU A 4 18.59 17.56 -6.43
N ILE A 5 17.63 17.10 -7.24
CA ILE A 5 16.21 17.32 -7.04
C ILE A 5 15.73 16.72 -5.71
N ALA A 6 16.14 15.49 -5.40
CA ALA A 6 15.65 14.77 -4.21
C ALA A 6 16.37 15.14 -2.91
N LYS A 7 17.58 15.72 -2.95
CA LYS A 7 18.36 16.06 -1.74
C LYS A 7 18.47 17.56 -1.52
N THR A 8 18.81 18.31 -2.55
CA THR A 8 19.14 19.74 -2.44
C THR A 8 17.91 20.61 -2.65
N GLN A 9 17.01 20.20 -3.56
CA GLN A 9 15.84 20.97 -3.95
C GLN A 9 14.52 20.31 -3.53
N ASP A 10 14.55 19.39 -2.56
CA ASP A 10 13.38 18.55 -2.21
C ASP A 10 12.16 19.41 -1.86
N THR A 11 12.35 20.53 -1.16
CA THR A 11 11.27 21.46 -0.78
C THR A 11 10.61 22.10 -1.99
N ASN A 12 11.37 22.49 -3.02
CA ASN A 12 10.80 23.08 -4.24
C ASN A 12 10.00 22.07 -5.07
N PHE A 13 10.34 20.79 -4.96
CA PHE A 13 9.67 19.68 -5.66
C PHE A 13 8.86 18.80 -4.71
N ALA A 14 8.50 19.30 -3.52
CA ALA A 14 7.80 18.50 -2.51
C ALA A 14 6.31 18.36 -2.83
N THR A 15 5.73 19.33 -3.57
CA THR A 15 4.31 19.34 -3.92
C THR A 15 3.99 18.36 -5.06
N ARG A 16 2.70 18.11 -5.27
CA ARG A 16 2.15 17.14 -6.21
C ARG A 16 1.15 17.83 -7.14
N PRO A 17 1.10 17.47 -8.42
CA PRO A 17 0.08 17.99 -9.31
C PRO A 17 -1.29 17.42 -8.95
N SER A 18 -2.27 18.29 -8.88
CA SER A 18 -3.64 17.92 -8.50
C SER A 18 -4.45 17.58 -9.76
N THR A 19 -4.49 16.30 -10.10
CA THR A 19 -5.26 15.79 -11.25
C THR A 19 -6.75 15.74 -10.91
N THR A 20 -7.63 15.84 -11.93
CA THR A 20 -9.07 15.61 -11.74
C THR A 20 -9.34 14.25 -11.10
N ALA A 21 -8.55 13.25 -11.51
CA ALA A 21 -8.54 11.90 -10.97
C ALA A 21 -8.34 11.88 -9.43
N ALA A 22 -7.24 12.47 -8.97
CA ALA A 22 -6.90 12.52 -7.56
C ALA A 22 -7.89 13.37 -6.76
N LYS A 23 -8.33 14.52 -7.29
CA LYS A 23 -9.30 15.38 -6.59
C LYS A 23 -10.61 14.67 -6.28
N LYS A 24 -11.11 13.84 -7.20
CA LYS A 24 -12.42 13.21 -7.05
C LYS A 24 -12.35 11.88 -6.30
N LEU A 25 -11.27 11.10 -6.43
CA LEU A 25 -11.09 9.85 -5.66
C LEU A 25 -10.53 10.08 -4.25
N LEU A 26 -9.62 11.04 -4.08
CA LEU A 26 -8.90 11.28 -2.82
C LEU A 26 -9.39 12.55 -2.11
N TYR A 27 -10.70 12.80 -2.19
CA TYR A 27 -11.41 13.83 -1.42
C TYR A 27 -10.75 15.21 -1.48
N GLY A 28 -10.42 15.69 -2.69
CA GLY A 28 -9.76 16.98 -2.89
C GLY A 28 -8.24 16.93 -2.78
N CYS A 29 -7.61 15.75 -2.90
CA CYS A 29 -6.18 15.52 -2.61
C CYS A 29 -5.88 15.77 -1.13
N ASN A 30 -6.72 15.20 -0.26
CA ASN A 30 -6.57 15.20 1.20
C ASN A 30 -5.85 13.94 1.71
N ASP A 31 -5.19 13.20 0.82
CA ASP A 31 -4.40 12.00 1.10
C ASP A 31 -2.91 12.33 1.37
N LEU A 32 -2.02 11.34 1.44
CA LEU A 32 -0.57 11.58 1.61
C LEU A 32 0.18 11.61 0.28
N GLY A 33 -0.32 10.88 -0.72
CA GLY A 33 0.30 10.68 -2.03
C GLY A 33 0.22 11.89 -2.95
N PHE A 34 -0.94 12.53 -3.04
CA PHE A 34 -1.29 13.61 -3.97
C PHE A 34 -1.58 14.96 -3.30
N ALA A 35 -1.63 15.02 -1.96
CA ALA A 35 -1.78 16.30 -1.27
C ALA A 35 -0.60 17.24 -1.55
N PRO A 36 -0.88 18.54 -1.79
CA PRO A 36 0.15 19.54 -2.00
C PRO A 36 0.96 19.76 -0.71
N TYR A 37 2.22 20.14 -0.88
CA TYR A 37 3.10 20.41 0.25
C TYR A 37 2.57 21.59 1.07
N SER A 38 2.26 21.33 2.34
CA SER A 38 1.57 22.25 3.25
C SER A 38 1.83 21.86 4.72
N GLU A 39 1.42 22.71 5.66
CA GLU A 39 1.39 22.35 7.09
C GLU A 39 0.53 21.11 7.35
N TYR A 40 -0.63 21.06 6.70
CA TYR A 40 -1.52 19.90 6.69
C TYR A 40 -0.76 18.63 6.28
N TRP A 41 -0.11 18.64 5.11
CA TRP A 41 0.60 17.45 4.62
C TRP A 41 1.72 17.01 5.58
N ARG A 42 2.45 17.95 6.19
CA ARG A 42 3.48 17.63 7.19
C ARG A 42 2.87 16.97 8.43
N GLN A 43 1.75 17.50 8.94
CA GLN A 43 1.04 16.94 10.08
C GLN A 43 0.51 15.53 9.76
N MET A 44 -0.19 15.35 8.64
CA MET A 44 -0.75 14.06 8.25
C MET A 44 0.36 13.03 7.99
N LYS A 45 1.45 13.42 7.32
CA LYS A 45 2.61 12.53 7.12
C LYS A 45 3.23 12.12 8.46
N LYS A 46 3.43 13.06 9.40
CA LYS A 46 3.97 12.75 10.72
C LYS A 46 3.05 11.78 11.47
N MET A 47 1.74 12.02 11.46
CA MET A 47 0.76 11.15 12.10
C MET A 47 0.76 9.75 11.47
N SER A 48 0.70 9.65 10.14
CA SER A 48 0.68 8.37 9.44
C SER A 48 1.94 7.55 9.66
N VAL A 49 3.12 8.17 9.63
CA VAL A 49 4.39 7.47 9.90
C VAL A 49 4.50 7.02 11.36
N LEU A 50 4.12 7.87 12.31
CA LEU A 50 4.31 7.58 13.73
C LEU A 50 3.22 6.71 14.35
N ARG A 51 1.96 6.85 13.91
CA ARG A 51 0.81 6.13 14.49
C ARG A 51 0.39 4.92 13.65
N LEU A 52 0.34 5.04 12.31
CA LEU A 52 -0.13 3.98 11.42
C LEU A 52 1.00 3.05 10.94
N LEU A 53 2.12 3.60 10.47
CA LEU A 53 3.20 2.84 9.83
C LEU A 53 4.43 2.64 10.73
N SER A 54 4.25 2.75 12.04
CA SER A 54 5.34 2.49 12.99
C SER A 54 5.70 1.01 13.04
N VAL A 55 6.96 0.70 13.36
CA VAL A 55 7.42 -0.70 13.49
C VAL A 55 6.54 -1.51 14.44
N LYS A 56 6.17 -0.91 15.58
CA LYS A 56 5.27 -1.53 16.57
C LYS A 56 3.90 -1.84 15.97
N ARG A 57 3.33 -0.92 15.18
CA ARG A 57 2.02 -1.11 14.54
C ARG A 57 2.08 -2.13 13.41
N VAL A 58 3.12 -2.11 12.58
CA VAL A 58 3.31 -3.15 11.56
C VAL A 58 3.44 -4.54 12.20
N GLN A 59 4.12 -4.65 13.34
CA GLN A 59 4.23 -5.90 14.10
C GLN A 59 2.91 -6.35 14.72
N SER A 60 2.01 -5.45 15.15
CA SER A 60 0.71 -5.87 15.71
C SER A 60 -0.17 -6.61 14.69
N PHE A 61 -0.01 -6.35 13.39
CA PHE A 61 -0.71 -7.07 12.33
C PHE A 61 -0.03 -8.37 11.87
N ARG A 62 0.96 -8.87 12.62
CA ARG A 62 1.66 -10.13 12.31
C ARG A 62 0.71 -11.31 12.18
N PHE A 63 -0.24 -11.44 13.11
CA PHE A 63 -1.18 -12.56 13.09
C PHE A 63 -2.06 -12.56 11.82
N ILE A 64 -2.46 -11.37 11.32
CA ILE A 64 -3.18 -11.22 10.04
C ILE A 64 -2.35 -11.81 8.92
N ARG A 65 -1.09 -11.38 8.80
CA ARG A 65 -0.19 -11.82 7.72
C ARG A 65 0.04 -13.32 7.78
N GLU A 66 0.36 -13.85 8.94
CA GLU A 66 0.58 -15.29 9.10
C GLU A 66 -0.67 -16.12 8.78
N GLN A 67 -1.86 -15.65 9.16
CA GLN A 67 -3.11 -16.33 8.88
C GLN A 67 -3.44 -16.32 7.38
N GLU A 68 -3.44 -15.16 6.73
CA GLU A 68 -3.81 -15.07 5.31
C GLU A 68 -2.80 -15.76 4.39
N VAL A 69 -1.50 -15.69 4.71
CA VAL A 69 -0.45 -16.40 3.96
C VAL A 69 -0.59 -17.91 4.13
N ALA A 70 -0.93 -18.41 5.33
CA ALA A 70 -1.17 -19.83 5.53
C ALA A 70 -2.36 -20.34 4.69
N LEU A 71 -3.47 -19.58 4.64
CA LEU A 71 -4.63 -19.89 3.81
C LEU A 71 -4.28 -19.91 2.31
N LEU A 72 -3.46 -18.96 1.85
CA LEU A 72 -2.98 -18.94 0.47
C LEU A 72 -2.14 -20.19 0.15
N ILE A 73 -1.20 -20.54 1.02
CA ILE A 73 -0.35 -21.73 0.85
C ILE A 73 -1.20 -23.00 0.80
N GLU A 74 -2.22 -23.11 1.66
CA GLU A 74 -3.14 -24.23 1.66
C GLU A 74 -3.92 -24.30 0.33
N LYS A 75 -4.44 -23.17 -0.17
CA LYS A 75 -5.13 -23.09 -1.46
C LYS A 75 -4.23 -23.53 -2.61
N ILE A 76 -2.97 -23.08 -2.63
CA ILE A 76 -1.97 -23.49 -3.61
C ILE A 76 -1.68 -24.99 -3.51
N SER A 77 -1.47 -25.50 -2.30
CA SER A 77 -1.19 -26.92 -2.06
C SER A 77 -2.33 -27.82 -2.56
N ARG A 78 -3.58 -27.46 -2.27
CA ARG A 78 -4.77 -28.19 -2.77
C ARG A 78 -4.84 -28.18 -4.29
N ALA A 79 -4.62 -27.03 -4.93
CA ALA A 79 -4.63 -26.94 -6.39
C ALA A 79 -3.50 -27.77 -7.04
N CYS A 80 -2.31 -27.81 -6.42
CA CYS A 80 -1.22 -28.69 -6.86
C CYS A 80 -1.57 -30.18 -6.75
N GLN A 81 -2.24 -30.61 -5.68
CA GLN A 81 -2.70 -31.99 -5.51
C GLN A 81 -3.70 -32.40 -6.61
N LEU A 82 -4.56 -31.46 -7.00
CA LEU A 82 -5.53 -31.64 -8.09
C LEU A 82 -4.92 -31.47 -9.49
N ARG A 83 -3.61 -31.17 -9.60
CA ARG A 83 -2.89 -30.86 -10.85
C ARG A 83 -3.51 -29.71 -11.66
N ASN A 84 -4.16 -28.77 -10.99
CA ASN A 84 -4.74 -27.60 -11.61
C ASN A 84 -3.70 -26.50 -11.76
N SER A 85 -3.81 -25.73 -12.86
CA SER A 85 -3.07 -24.48 -13.00
C SER A 85 -3.68 -23.41 -12.09
N ILE A 86 -2.83 -22.47 -11.64
CA ILE A 86 -3.22 -21.41 -10.72
C ILE A 86 -2.87 -20.08 -11.33
N ASN A 87 -3.81 -19.14 -11.30
CA ASN A 87 -3.55 -17.75 -11.63
C ASN A 87 -2.91 -17.04 -10.43
N LEU A 88 -1.59 -16.89 -10.43
CA LEU A 88 -0.86 -16.31 -9.29
C LEU A 88 -1.18 -14.83 -9.09
N ILE A 89 -1.36 -14.03 -10.15
CA ILE A 89 -1.64 -12.60 -9.99
C ILE A 89 -2.97 -12.38 -9.28
N GLU A 90 -4.01 -13.10 -9.67
CA GLU A 90 -5.33 -13.02 -9.03
C GLU A 90 -5.26 -13.40 -7.55
N LEU A 91 -4.60 -14.50 -7.22
CA LEU A 91 -4.42 -14.91 -5.82
C LEU A 91 -3.61 -13.90 -4.99
N LEU A 92 -2.56 -13.32 -5.57
CA LEU A 92 -1.70 -12.34 -4.89
C LEU A 92 -2.39 -10.99 -4.71
N THR A 93 -3.21 -10.57 -5.67
CA THR A 93 -4.06 -9.38 -5.56
C THR A 93 -5.09 -9.56 -4.46
N ILE A 94 -5.80 -10.70 -4.44
CA ILE A 94 -6.76 -11.03 -3.38
C ILE A 94 -6.07 -11.06 -2.00
N LEU A 95 -4.90 -11.70 -1.90
CA LEU A 95 -4.13 -11.71 -0.65
C LEU A 95 -3.76 -10.29 -0.20
N SER A 96 -3.22 -9.47 -1.11
CA SER A 96 -2.79 -8.11 -0.78
C SER A 96 -3.98 -7.25 -0.33
N ASN A 97 -5.12 -7.38 -1.01
CA ASN A 97 -6.37 -6.73 -0.65
C ASN A 97 -6.86 -7.17 0.73
N TYR A 98 -6.83 -8.46 1.06
CA TYR A 98 -7.23 -8.93 2.39
C TYR A 98 -6.30 -8.44 3.50
N LEU A 99 -4.99 -8.47 3.28
CA LEU A 99 -4.02 -7.98 4.26
C LEU A 99 -4.26 -6.50 4.58
N ILE A 100 -4.39 -5.66 3.56
CA ILE A 100 -4.60 -4.23 3.76
C ILE A 100 -6.02 -3.93 4.28
N SER A 101 -7.05 -4.66 3.86
CA SER A 101 -8.42 -4.49 4.35
C SER A 101 -8.53 -4.80 5.84
N ARG A 102 -7.90 -5.89 6.30
CA ARG A 102 -7.90 -6.23 7.72
C ARG A 102 -7.05 -5.27 8.54
N ALA A 103 -5.91 -4.81 8.02
CA ALA A 103 -5.09 -3.81 8.70
C ALA A 103 -5.75 -2.42 8.77
N ALA A 104 -6.49 -2.04 7.72
CA ALA A 104 -7.10 -0.72 7.60
C ALA A 104 -8.50 -0.63 8.22
N PHE A 105 -9.27 -1.71 8.18
CA PHE A 105 -10.72 -1.70 8.47
C PHE A 105 -11.20 -2.88 9.32
N SER A 106 -10.31 -3.76 9.79
CA SER A 106 -10.67 -5.01 10.51
C SER A 106 -11.72 -5.87 9.79
N ARG A 107 -11.83 -5.78 8.46
CA ARG A 107 -12.83 -6.48 7.65
C ARG A 107 -12.19 -7.14 6.44
N LYS A 108 -12.80 -8.25 6.01
CA LYS A 108 -12.59 -8.81 4.68
C LYS A 108 -13.73 -8.30 3.80
N PHE A 109 -13.40 -7.73 2.65
CA PHE A 109 -14.37 -7.55 1.59
C PHE A 109 -14.38 -8.85 0.82
N GLU A 110 -15.34 -9.73 1.11
CA GLU A 110 -15.55 -10.90 0.26
C GLU A 110 -15.88 -10.40 -1.14
N GLU A 111 -15.24 -10.97 -2.16
CA GLU A 111 -15.80 -10.91 -3.50
C GLU A 111 -17.09 -11.72 -3.42
N GLU A 112 -18.22 -11.04 -3.18
CA GLU A 112 -19.50 -11.58 -3.63
C GLU A 112 -19.32 -11.90 -5.12
N ASP A 113 -19.75 -13.09 -5.52
CA ASP A 113 -19.81 -13.54 -6.91
C ASP A 113 -20.87 -12.68 -7.60
N ASP A 114 -20.53 -11.41 -7.80
CA ASP A 114 -21.48 -10.38 -8.10
C ASP A 114 -21.66 -10.37 -9.62
N ASP A 115 -22.91 -10.56 -10.02
CA ASP A 115 -23.47 -10.43 -11.36
C ASP A 115 -23.25 -8.99 -11.93
N SER A 116 -22.52 -8.14 -11.20
CA SER A 116 -22.04 -6.80 -11.53
C SER A 116 -20.94 -6.74 -12.59
N ARG A 117 -20.51 -7.87 -13.19
CA ARG A 117 -19.91 -7.84 -14.55
C ARG A 117 -20.86 -7.23 -15.60
N ARG A 118 -22.12 -6.92 -15.24
CA ARG A 118 -23.09 -6.14 -16.03
C ARG A 118 -23.08 -4.63 -15.81
N ILE A 119 -22.29 -4.09 -14.87
CA ILE A 119 -22.20 -2.64 -14.70
C ILE A 119 -21.42 -2.09 -15.90
N GLY A 120 -22.10 -1.33 -16.75
CA GLY A 120 -21.50 -0.63 -17.90
C GLY A 120 -20.29 0.23 -17.50
N PRO A 121 -19.61 0.90 -18.46
CA PRO A 121 -18.28 1.46 -18.25
C PRO A 121 -18.15 2.19 -16.91
N LEU A 122 -17.17 1.77 -16.11
CA LEU A 122 -16.82 2.37 -14.82
C LEU A 122 -16.40 3.82 -15.08
N THR A 123 -17.35 4.75 -14.97
CA THR A 123 -17.01 6.18 -14.99
C THR A 123 -16.41 6.56 -13.66
N MET A 124 -15.52 7.53 -13.70
CA MET A 124 -14.86 8.04 -12.51
C MET A 124 -15.86 8.52 -11.45
N GLU A 125 -16.98 9.11 -11.87
CA GLU A 125 -18.05 9.54 -10.97
C GLU A 125 -18.70 8.36 -10.25
N ARG A 126 -18.99 7.27 -10.97
CA ARG A 126 -19.60 6.07 -10.37
C ARG A 126 -18.66 5.41 -9.38
N THR A 127 -17.39 5.21 -9.76
CA THR A 127 -16.39 4.64 -8.86
C THR A 127 -16.21 5.49 -7.61
N SER A 128 -16.14 6.82 -7.75
CA SER A 128 -16.05 7.74 -6.62
C SER A 128 -17.27 7.63 -5.70
N GLN A 129 -18.50 7.52 -6.24
CA GLN A 129 -19.71 7.37 -5.45
C GLN A 129 -19.78 6.02 -4.72
N GLU A 130 -19.41 4.93 -5.36
CA GLU A 130 -19.43 3.60 -4.72
C GLU A 130 -18.36 3.48 -3.64
N LEU A 131 -17.14 3.97 -3.89
CA LEU A 131 -16.09 4.05 -2.87
C LEU A 131 -16.53 4.91 -1.68
N ASP A 132 -17.18 6.04 -1.93
CA ASP A 132 -17.65 6.92 -0.86
C ASP A 132 -18.71 6.25 0.03
N LYS A 133 -19.70 5.59 -0.59
CA LYS A 133 -20.71 4.79 0.12
C LYS A 133 -20.08 3.71 0.97
N LEU A 134 -19.15 2.95 0.40
CA LEU A 134 -18.45 1.86 1.07
C LEU A 134 -17.63 2.37 2.26
N LEU A 135 -16.82 3.41 2.06
CA LEU A 135 -16.05 4.01 3.14
C LEU A 135 -16.95 4.58 4.24
N ASP A 136 -18.10 5.18 3.91
CA ASP A 136 -19.04 5.64 4.92
C ASP A 136 -19.72 4.52 5.69
N GLN A 137 -20.03 3.40 5.04
CA GLN A 137 -20.54 2.21 5.73
C GLN A 137 -19.49 1.65 6.70
N VAL A 138 -18.23 1.55 6.25
CA VAL A 138 -17.12 1.08 7.09
C VAL A 138 -16.89 2.00 8.28
N ILE A 139 -16.83 3.32 8.06
CA ILE A 139 -16.68 4.32 9.13
C ILE A 139 -17.83 4.25 10.13
N ARG A 140 -19.08 4.21 9.66
CA ARG A 140 -20.25 4.09 10.55
C ARG A 140 -20.18 2.84 11.41
N GLY A 141 -19.80 1.71 10.83
CA GLY A 141 -19.61 0.47 11.58
C GLY A 141 -18.50 0.56 12.63
N HIS A 142 -17.41 1.29 12.37
CA HIS A 142 -16.36 1.48 13.37
C HIS A 142 -16.82 2.39 14.51
N VAL A 143 -17.49 3.50 14.18
CA VAL A 143 -18.04 4.41 15.19
C VAL A 143 -19.03 3.70 16.11
N SER A 144 -19.98 2.91 15.56
CA SER A 144 -20.92 2.16 16.39
C SER A 144 -20.22 1.15 17.31
N THR A 145 -19.17 0.48 16.81
CA THR A 145 -18.40 -0.48 17.62
C THR A 145 -17.59 0.22 18.72
N ILE A 146 -17.07 1.43 18.47
CA ILE A 146 -16.33 2.20 19.48
C ILE A 146 -17.23 2.60 20.64
N ASP A 147 -18.48 2.97 20.35
CA ASP A 147 -19.47 3.37 21.35
C ASP A 147 -19.95 2.15 22.17
N ASP A 148 -20.02 0.97 21.55
CA ASP A 148 -20.35 -0.30 22.21
C ASP A 148 -19.13 -0.96 22.88
N GLN A 149 -18.81 -0.56 24.11
CA GLN A 149 -17.63 -1.05 24.87
C GLN A 149 -17.53 -2.59 25.01
N ARG A 150 -18.63 -3.34 24.90
CA ARG A 150 -18.64 -4.83 24.96
C ARG A 150 -18.01 -5.51 23.75
N SER A 151 -17.85 -4.81 22.63
CA SER A 151 -17.39 -5.37 21.36
C SER A 151 -15.88 -5.24 21.12
N LYS A 152 -15.16 -4.53 22.01
CA LYS A 152 -13.69 -4.39 21.95
C LYS A 152 -12.94 -5.69 22.26
N ASP A 153 -13.48 -6.55 23.13
CA ASP A 153 -12.84 -7.80 23.54
C ASP A 153 -12.83 -8.88 22.44
N GLN A 154 -13.60 -8.69 21.36
CA GLN A 154 -13.67 -9.61 20.21
C GLN A 154 -12.90 -9.13 18.98
N ARG A 155 -12.30 -7.93 19.03
CA ARG A 155 -11.49 -7.42 17.91
C ARG A 155 -10.05 -7.85 18.04
N ASP A 156 -9.43 -8.06 16.90
CA ASP A 156 -8.02 -8.38 16.71
C ASP A 156 -7.04 -7.20 17.08
N GLY A 157 -7.50 -6.24 17.88
CA GLY A 157 -6.79 -4.99 18.22
C GLY A 157 -7.32 -3.76 17.48
N GLU A 158 -6.62 -2.62 17.65
CA GLU A 158 -6.91 -1.37 16.94
C GLU A 158 -6.40 -1.41 15.49
N ASP A 159 -7.27 -1.09 14.54
CA ASP A 159 -6.92 -0.91 13.12
C ASP A 159 -6.55 0.56 12.77
N PHE A 160 -6.18 0.80 11.51
CA PHE A 160 -5.86 2.16 11.06
C PHE A 160 -7.02 3.14 11.18
N LEU A 161 -8.25 2.68 10.97
CA LEU A 161 -9.41 3.54 11.01
C LEU A 161 -9.74 3.96 12.45
N ASP A 162 -9.63 3.04 13.41
CA ASP A 162 -9.75 3.34 14.84
C ASP A 162 -8.76 4.44 15.26
N ILE A 163 -7.49 4.35 14.80
CA ILE A 163 -6.45 5.34 15.10
C ILE A 163 -6.77 6.70 14.47
N LEU A 164 -7.27 6.72 13.23
CA LEU A 164 -7.65 7.96 12.55
C LEU A 164 -8.86 8.63 13.22
N LEU A 165 -9.85 7.84 13.66
CA LEU A 165 -11.01 8.33 14.40
C LEU A 165 -10.62 8.86 15.79
N GLN A 166 -9.65 8.22 16.47
CA GLN A 166 -9.08 8.77 17.70
C GLN A 166 -8.34 10.08 17.45
N ALA A 167 -7.54 10.16 16.38
CA ALA A 167 -6.82 11.38 16.00
C ALA A 167 -7.77 12.53 15.64
N GLN A 168 -8.95 12.24 15.10
CA GLN A 168 -9.98 13.26 14.87
C GLN A 168 -10.53 13.88 16.15
N LYS A 169 -10.52 13.15 17.27
CA LYS A 169 -10.94 13.65 18.59
C LYS A 169 -9.81 14.40 19.33
N ASP A 170 -8.60 14.41 18.79
CA ASP A 170 -7.40 15.00 19.39
C ASP A 170 -7.37 16.52 19.15
N SER A 171 -7.70 17.30 20.19
CA SER A 171 -7.70 18.77 20.14
C SER A 171 -6.31 19.40 20.16
N THR A 172 -5.24 18.59 20.29
CA THR A 172 -3.85 19.08 20.31
C THR A 172 -3.26 19.26 18.91
N LEU A 173 -3.98 18.83 17.87
CA LEU A 173 -3.54 18.97 16.48
C LEU A 173 -3.73 20.41 16.00
N ASP A 174 -2.70 20.96 15.35
CA ASP A 174 -2.73 22.30 14.78
C ASP A 174 -3.83 22.44 13.72
N ILE A 175 -4.04 21.37 12.92
CA ILE A 175 -5.06 21.31 11.88
C ILE A 175 -6.06 20.20 12.20
N PRO A 176 -7.36 20.50 12.39
CA PRO A 176 -8.37 19.49 12.68
C PRO A 176 -8.52 18.45 11.55
N ILE A 177 -8.69 17.18 11.93
CA ILE A 177 -8.88 16.09 10.98
C ILE A 177 -10.37 15.95 10.65
N THR A 178 -10.72 16.15 9.39
CA THR A 178 -12.08 15.97 8.89
C THR A 178 -12.35 14.51 8.50
N ARG A 179 -13.63 14.16 8.35
CA ARG A 179 -14.03 12.83 7.86
C ARG A 179 -13.47 12.53 6.46
N ASP A 180 -13.39 13.56 5.60
CA ASP A 180 -12.79 13.44 4.27
C ASP A 180 -11.29 13.13 4.33
N ASN A 181 -10.57 13.67 5.31
CA ASN A 181 -9.16 13.33 5.53
C ASN A 181 -9.01 11.85 5.93
N ILE A 182 -9.90 11.35 6.79
CA ILE A 182 -9.90 9.94 7.20
C ILE A 182 -10.16 9.05 5.98
N LYS A 183 -11.22 9.33 5.21
CA LYS A 183 -11.54 8.59 3.98
C LYS A 183 -10.40 8.59 2.98
N ALA A 184 -9.79 9.76 2.75
CA ALA A 184 -8.67 9.91 1.82
C ALA A 184 -7.44 9.08 2.25
N ILE A 185 -7.06 9.13 3.53
CA ILE A 185 -5.90 8.37 4.03
C ILE A 185 -6.18 6.87 4.03
N SER A 186 -7.36 6.45 4.44
CA SER A 186 -7.76 5.05 4.37
C SER A 186 -7.68 4.50 2.94
N LEU A 187 -8.18 5.26 1.97
CA LEU A 187 -8.12 4.87 0.56
C LEU A 187 -6.68 4.87 0.01
N ASP A 188 -5.86 5.86 0.40
CA ASP A 188 -4.44 5.95 0.02
C ASP A 188 -3.63 4.77 0.56
N MET A 189 -3.87 4.35 1.81
CA MET A 189 -3.25 3.14 2.39
C MET A 189 -3.68 1.87 1.64
N PHE A 190 -4.96 1.77 1.27
CA PHE A 190 -5.49 0.65 0.52
C PHE A 190 -4.83 0.54 -0.87
N ILE A 191 -4.93 1.59 -1.69
CA ILE A 191 -4.39 1.64 -3.05
C ILE A 191 -2.86 1.50 -3.04
N GLY A 192 -2.19 2.18 -2.11
CA GLY A 192 -0.73 2.13 -2.01
C GLY A 192 -0.19 0.76 -1.63
N GLY A 193 -0.96 -0.03 -0.87
CA GLY A 193 -0.55 -1.32 -0.32
C GLY A 193 -0.99 -2.56 -1.11
N SER A 194 -2.03 -2.45 -1.94
CA SER A 194 -2.60 -3.59 -2.68
C SER A 194 -1.76 -4.00 -3.89
N ASP A 195 -1.94 -3.28 -5.01
CA ASP A 195 -1.45 -3.68 -6.33
C ASP A 195 0.08 -3.69 -6.37
N THR A 196 0.71 -2.73 -5.69
CA THR A 196 2.18 -2.60 -5.65
C THR A 196 2.85 -3.83 -5.03
N THR A 197 2.26 -4.38 -3.97
CA THR A 197 2.75 -5.57 -3.27
C THR A 197 2.53 -6.82 -4.13
N ALA A 198 1.32 -6.98 -4.69
CA ALA A 198 0.98 -8.12 -5.54
C ALA A 198 1.91 -8.22 -6.76
N ILE A 199 2.10 -7.10 -7.49
CA ILE A 199 3.00 -7.01 -8.64
C ILE A 199 4.45 -7.33 -8.25
N THR A 200 4.92 -6.84 -7.10
CA THR A 200 6.30 -7.13 -6.63
C THR A 200 6.50 -8.62 -6.40
N VAL A 201 5.54 -9.28 -5.74
CA VAL A 201 5.63 -10.73 -5.46
C VAL A 201 5.49 -11.54 -6.75
N GLU A 202 4.61 -11.14 -7.66
CA GLU A 202 4.45 -11.77 -8.98
C GLU A 202 5.76 -11.75 -9.78
N TRP A 203 6.40 -10.58 -9.92
CA TRP A 203 7.68 -10.46 -10.61
C TRP A 203 8.79 -11.22 -9.90
N SER A 204 8.78 -11.23 -8.56
CA SER A 204 9.75 -12.00 -7.77
C SER A 204 9.64 -13.49 -8.10
N MET A 205 8.42 -14.03 -8.11
CA MET A 205 8.16 -15.44 -8.44
C MET A 205 8.50 -15.75 -9.90
N THR A 206 8.15 -14.85 -10.82
CA THR A 206 8.45 -14.97 -12.26
C THR A 206 9.96 -15.06 -12.51
N GLU A 207 10.75 -14.16 -11.91
CA GLU A 207 12.21 -14.16 -12.04
C GLU A 207 12.85 -15.40 -11.41
N LEU A 208 12.33 -15.87 -10.28
CA LEU A 208 12.80 -17.09 -9.64
C LEU A 208 12.55 -18.33 -10.51
N VAL A 209 11.36 -18.45 -11.11
CA VAL A 209 11.01 -19.57 -12.00
C VAL A 209 11.87 -19.55 -13.28
N LYS A 210 12.13 -18.37 -13.85
CA LYS A 210 12.98 -18.20 -15.04
C LYS A 210 14.46 -18.47 -14.77
N ASN A 211 14.93 -18.35 -13.52
CA ASN A 211 16.34 -18.48 -13.15
C ASN A 211 16.59 -19.62 -12.13
N PRO A 212 16.68 -20.90 -12.57
CA PRO A 212 16.84 -22.04 -11.67
C PRO A 212 18.06 -21.96 -10.73
N LYS A 213 19.16 -21.32 -11.16
CA LYS A 213 20.34 -21.09 -10.32
C LYS A 213 20.04 -20.18 -9.14
N VAL A 214 19.23 -19.14 -9.36
CA VAL A 214 18.82 -18.17 -8.33
C VAL A 214 17.76 -18.80 -7.42
N MET A 215 16.80 -19.57 -7.97
CA MET A 215 15.84 -20.36 -7.18
C MET A 215 16.52 -21.30 -6.18
N ARG A 216 17.56 -22.04 -6.61
CA ARG A 216 18.32 -22.92 -5.71
C ARG A 216 18.98 -22.18 -4.54
N LYS A 217 19.40 -20.92 -4.74
CA LYS A 217 19.93 -20.08 -3.65
C LYS A 217 18.80 -19.55 -2.77
N ALA A 218 17.65 -19.19 -3.34
CA ALA A 218 16.45 -18.78 -2.62
C ALA A 218 15.85 -19.92 -1.76
N HIS A 219 16.18 -21.18 -2.04
CA HIS A 219 15.93 -22.30 -1.11
C HIS A 219 16.61 -22.16 0.26
N GLU A 220 17.44 -21.12 0.49
CA GLU A 220 17.81 -20.66 1.84
C GLU A 220 16.60 -20.64 2.79
N VAL A 221 15.41 -20.27 2.31
CA VAL A 221 14.17 -20.28 3.10
C VAL A 221 13.94 -21.66 3.75
N ARG A 222 14.14 -22.76 3.02
CA ARG A 222 14.00 -24.12 3.56
C ARG A 222 15.05 -24.44 4.62
N ARG A 223 16.27 -23.90 4.47
CA ARG A 223 17.35 -24.07 5.45
C ARG A 223 17.05 -23.33 6.75
N VAL A 224 16.54 -22.10 6.65
CA VAL A 224 16.21 -21.25 7.81
C VAL A 224 15.00 -21.79 8.57
N VAL A 225 13.91 -22.12 7.86
CA VAL A 225 12.69 -22.67 8.47
C VAL A 225 12.92 -24.09 9.01
N GLY A 226 13.82 -24.86 8.37
CA GLY A 226 14.24 -26.18 8.84
C GLY A 226 13.08 -27.18 8.90
N LYS A 227 12.79 -27.70 10.10
CA LYS A 227 11.71 -28.67 10.36
C LYS A 227 10.44 -28.03 10.96
N LYS A 228 10.37 -26.69 11.07
CA LYS A 228 9.18 -26.02 11.60
C LYS A 228 7.97 -26.35 10.72
N SER A 229 6.83 -26.62 11.36
CA SER A 229 5.56 -26.87 10.67
C SER A 229 4.96 -25.60 10.07
N LYS A 230 5.32 -24.43 10.61
CA LYS A 230 4.82 -23.12 10.19
C LYS A 230 5.98 -22.11 10.09
N PHE A 231 5.88 -21.22 9.12
CA PHE A 231 6.72 -20.03 9.00
C PHE A 231 6.37 -19.01 10.09
N GLU A 232 7.40 -18.43 10.71
CA GLU A 232 7.28 -17.34 11.67
C GLU A 232 8.02 -16.11 11.13
N GLU A 233 7.46 -14.90 11.30
CA GLU A 233 8.12 -13.67 10.81
C GLU A 233 9.50 -13.42 11.44
N ASP A 234 9.78 -13.98 12.62
CA ASP A 234 11.08 -13.86 13.29
C ASP A 234 12.21 -14.58 12.53
N ASP A 235 11.88 -15.42 11.55
CA ASP A 235 12.84 -16.08 10.67
C ASP A 235 13.30 -15.16 9.51
N ILE A 236 12.50 -14.14 9.14
CA ILE A 236 12.79 -13.22 8.01
C ILE A 236 14.15 -12.52 8.13
N PRO A 237 14.60 -12.05 9.32
CA PRO A 237 15.89 -11.42 9.48
C PRO A 237 17.06 -12.27 8.95
N GLN A 238 16.97 -13.60 9.07
CA GLN A 238 17.99 -14.57 8.69
C GLN A 238 18.00 -14.90 7.19
N MET A 239 16.94 -14.54 6.44
CA MET A 239 16.81 -14.79 5.00
C MET A 239 17.52 -13.72 4.17
N ALA A 240 18.85 -13.66 4.28
CA ALA A 240 19.67 -12.62 3.65
C ALA A 240 19.56 -12.64 2.12
N TYR A 241 19.53 -13.83 1.50
CA TYR A 241 19.44 -13.96 0.05
C TYR A 241 18.06 -13.56 -0.48
N LEU A 242 16.99 -13.89 0.24
CA LEU A 242 15.63 -13.48 -0.13
C LEU A 242 15.49 -11.95 -0.19
N LYS A 243 16.12 -11.22 0.75
CA LYS A 243 16.17 -9.75 0.71
C LYS A 243 16.87 -9.22 -0.53
N VAL A 244 17.91 -9.91 -1.03
CA VAL A 244 18.59 -9.55 -2.27
C VAL A 244 17.68 -9.79 -3.47
N VAL A 245 16.97 -10.93 -3.52
CA VAL A 245 15.99 -11.22 -4.57
C VAL A 245 14.95 -10.11 -4.65
N ILE A 246 14.33 -9.72 -3.53
CA ILE A 246 13.31 -8.67 -3.51
C ILE A 246 13.89 -7.33 -3.99
N LYS A 247 15.10 -6.96 -3.54
CA LYS A 247 15.77 -5.72 -3.99
C LYS A 247 16.05 -5.72 -5.49
N GLU A 248 16.47 -6.86 -6.03
CA GLU A 248 16.77 -7.01 -7.45
C GLU A 248 15.48 -7.00 -8.29
N THR A 249 14.41 -7.62 -7.80
CA THR A 249 13.08 -7.50 -8.41
C THR A 249 12.62 -6.06 -8.45
N LEU A 250 12.73 -5.29 -7.36
CA LEU A 250 12.37 -3.87 -7.35
C LEU A 250 13.28 -3.01 -8.26
N ARG A 251 14.52 -3.44 -8.50
CA ARG A 251 15.44 -2.78 -9.44
C ARG A 251 15.02 -2.99 -10.90
N LEU A 252 14.61 -4.21 -11.25
CA LEU A 252 14.25 -4.61 -12.60
C LEU A 252 12.79 -4.26 -12.95
N HIS A 253 11.88 -4.52 -12.01
CA HIS A 253 10.43 -4.46 -12.19
C HIS A 253 9.78 -3.59 -11.11
N PRO A 254 10.08 -2.28 -11.05
CA PRO A 254 9.43 -1.38 -10.10
C PRO A 254 7.93 -1.30 -10.39
N PRO A 255 7.03 -1.61 -9.42
CA PRO A 255 5.58 -1.58 -9.66
C PRO A 255 5.05 -0.20 -10.07
N ALA A 256 5.72 0.86 -9.62
CA ALA A 256 5.41 2.25 -9.98
C ALA A 256 6.61 2.89 -10.71
N PRO A 257 6.83 2.59 -12.00
CA PRO A 257 8.04 3.00 -12.73
C PRO A 257 8.20 4.52 -12.87
N PHE A 258 7.12 5.30 -12.79
CA PHE A 258 7.19 6.77 -12.86
C PHE A 258 7.09 7.47 -11.49
N PHE A 259 6.84 6.70 -10.42
CA PHE A 259 6.35 7.20 -9.13
C PHE A 259 5.19 8.21 -9.25
N ILE A 260 4.72 8.74 -8.13
CA ILE A 260 3.78 9.87 -8.15
C ILE A 260 4.55 11.12 -8.63
N PRO A 261 4.05 11.84 -9.66
CA PRO A 261 4.73 13.01 -10.20
C PRO A 261 4.89 14.09 -9.12
N ARG A 262 6.02 14.80 -9.18
CA ARG A 262 6.28 16.01 -8.38
C ARG A 262 5.98 17.24 -9.21
N GLU A 263 5.66 18.35 -8.58
CA GLU A 263 5.47 19.62 -9.27
C GLU A 263 6.42 20.67 -8.66
N SER A 264 7.00 21.53 -9.50
CA SER A 264 7.88 22.62 -9.06
C SER A 264 7.07 23.79 -8.50
N ILE A 265 7.34 24.22 -7.26
CA ILE A 265 6.63 25.34 -6.62
C ILE A 265 7.05 26.68 -7.25
N ARG A 266 8.36 26.89 -7.45
CA ARG A 266 8.93 28.07 -8.10
C ARG A 266 9.90 27.68 -9.21
N ALA A 267 10.14 28.62 -10.11
CA ALA A 267 11.13 28.48 -11.17
C ALA A 267 12.53 28.27 -10.57
N ILE A 268 13.31 27.35 -11.14
CA ILE A 268 14.63 26.99 -10.64
C ILE A 268 15.54 26.48 -11.76
N ASN A 269 16.84 26.71 -11.63
CA ASN A 269 17.84 26.09 -12.48
C ASN A 269 18.37 24.81 -11.81
N VAL A 270 18.27 23.67 -12.50
CA VAL A 270 18.79 22.38 -12.01
C VAL A 270 19.72 21.84 -13.09
N ASN A 271 20.98 21.54 -12.74
CA ASN A 271 21.97 21.05 -13.71
C ASN A 271 22.10 21.90 -15.00
N GLY A 272 21.93 23.22 -14.90
CA GLY A 272 21.98 24.14 -16.05
C GLY A 272 20.68 24.23 -16.87
N TYR A 273 19.65 23.47 -16.52
CA TYR A 273 18.32 23.56 -17.15
C TYR A 273 17.41 24.48 -16.36
N HIS A 274 16.77 25.43 -17.03
CA HIS A 274 15.73 26.26 -16.43
C HIS A 274 14.40 25.49 -16.38
N ILE A 275 13.88 25.28 -15.17
CA ILE A 275 12.60 24.62 -14.90
C ILE A 275 11.62 25.71 -14.43
N PRO A 276 10.57 26.04 -15.22
CA PRO A 276 9.53 26.98 -14.80
C PRO A 276 8.71 26.46 -13.61
N ALA A 277 8.02 27.37 -12.90
CA ALA A 277 7.05 26.98 -11.89
C ALA A 277 5.90 26.15 -12.51
N LYS A 278 5.26 25.29 -11.71
CA LYS A 278 4.21 24.34 -12.11
C LYS A 278 4.61 23.31 -13.18
N THR A 279 5.90 23.02 -13.30
CA THR A 279 6.38 21.94 -14.15
C THR A 279 6.19 20.60 -13.46
N ASN A 280 5.53 19.66 -14.13
CA ASN A 280 5.41 18.27 -13.69
C ASN A 280 6.69 17.50 -13.97
N LEU A 281 7.24 16.91 -12.92
CA LEU A 281 8.43 16.09 -12.95
C LEU A 281 8.07 14.63 -12.68
N HIS A 282 8.28 13.79 -13.68
CA HIS A 282 8.15 12.34 -13.57
C HIS A 282 9.51 11.71 -13.38
N ARG A 283 9.65 10.82 -12.39
CA ARG A 283 10.90 10.12 -12.13
C ARG A 283 10.81 8.72 -12.72
N CYS A 284 11.48 8.49 -13.85
CA CYS A 284 11.56 7.18 -14.46
C CYS A 284 12.55 6.27 -13.70
N LEU A 285 12.05 5.21 -13.09
CA LEU A 285 12.80 4.06 -12.61
C LEU A 285 12.82 3.00 -13.73
N GLY A 286 13.98 2.43 -14.01
CA GLY A 286 14.11 1.35 -15.01
C GLY A 286 15.04 1.65 -16.19
N ASN A 287 15.53 2.89 -16.34
CA ASN A 287 16.50 3.24 -17.40
C ASN A 287 17.97 2.89 -17.04
N SER A 288 18.22 1.86 -16.23
CA SER A 288 19.57 1.28 -16.19
C SER A 288 19.68 0.36 -17.39
N LYS A 289 20.37 0.83 -18.45
CA LYS A 289 20.82 -0.03 -19.56
C LYS A 289 21.33 -1.35 -18.96
N SER A 290 20.74 -2.46 -19.37
CA SER A 290 21.31 -3.79 -19.19
C SER A 290 22.64 -3.81 -19.94
N GLY A 291 23.71 -3.51 -19.21
CA GLY A 291 25.10 -3.70 -19.61
C GLY A 291 25.66 -4.94 -18.95
#